data_AF-A0A857D2L2-F1
#
_entry.id   AF-A0A857D2L2-F1
#
_cell.length_a   1.000
_cell.length_b   1.000
_cell.length_c   1.000
_cell.angle_alpha   90.00
_cell.angle_beta   90.00
_cell.angle_gamma   90.00
#
_symmetry.space_group_name_H-M   'P 1'
#
loop_
_entity.id
_entity.type
_entity.pdbx_description
1 polymer ?
#
loop_
_entity_poly.entity_id
_entity_poly.type
_entity_poly.pdbx_seq_one_letter_code
_entity_poly.pdbx_strand_id
1 'polypeptide(L)'
;MTQTINDNLAVIGNIETVATFTRSSGDVSALLQSGSGNEVYLRFKNSETGNNSWMAGMDDDEQFKIAYGADGEIRGAETKLYVAQSGKVGIGTTRTRNPLAIRAQGISEELISFENPQGTTKWHINQNFAGNPGLNFVESGVADGRLFIKAGGNVSIGTIIHLRTTTKLSDRKSRRPLITFAL
;
A
#
# COMPACT_ATOMS: atom_id res chain seq x y z
N MET A 1 -40.28 8.95 -11.43
CA MET A 1 -40.92 7.65 -11.12
C MET A 1 -40.00 6.93 -10.16
N THR A 2 -40.47 6.58 -8.97
CA THR A 2 -39.68 5.84 -7.99
C THR A 2 -40.17 4.40 -8.01
N GLN A 3 -39.28 3.44 -8.28
CA GLN A 3 -39.57 2.03 -8.16
C GLN A 3 -38.90 1.51 -6.89
N THR A 4 -39.67 0.89 -6.01
CA THR A 4 -39.15 0.21 -4.82
C THR A 4 -39.18 -1.30 -5.07
N ILE A 5 -38.11 -2.00 -4.68
CA ILE A 5 -38.01 -3.45 -4.67
C ILE A 5 -37.78 -3.84 -3.21
N ASN A 6 -38.69 -4.60 -2.60
CA ASN A 6 -38.64 -4.99 -1.19
C ASN A 6 -37.94 -6.36 -0.97
N ASP A 7 -37.25 -6.86 -2.00
CA ASP A 7 -36.56 -8.15 -2.03
C ASP A 7 -35.35 -8.04 -2.99
N ASN A 8 -34.74 -9.16 -3.35
CA ASN A 8 -33.60 -9.25 -4.23
C ASN A 8 -33.95 -8.80 -5.67
N LEU A 9 -33.15 -7.88 -6.20
CA LEU A 9 -33.08 -7.62 -7.64
C LEU A 9 -31.96 -8.47 -8.24
N ALA A 10 -32.32 -9.52 -8.98
CA ALA A 10 -31.38 -10.27 -9.81
C ALA A 10 -31.45 -9.74 -11.25
N VAL A 11 -30.29 -9.37 -11.82
CA VAL A 11 -30.19 -8.98 -13.23
C VAL A 11 -29.27 -9.96 -13.93
N ILE A 12 -29.84 -10.80 -14.80
CA ILE A 12 -29.17 -11.96 -15.41
C ILE A 12 -29.15 -11.78 -16.93
N GLY A 13 -27.95 -11.78 -17.49
CA GLY A 13 -27.69 -11.65 -18.92
C GLY A 13 -27.15 -12.97 -19.45
N ASN A 14 -27.58 -13.37 -20.64
CA ASN A 14 -27.19 -14.64 -21.24
C ASN A 14 -25.94 -14.56 -22.12
N ILE A 15 -25.51 -13.35 -22.47
CA ILE A 15 -24.43 -13.13 -23.46
C ILE A 15 -23.52 -11.97 -23.02
N GLU A 16 -24.05 -10.80 -22.64
CA GLU A 16 -23.29 -9.59 -22.27
C GLU A 16 -24.14 -8.65 -21.38
N THR A 17 -23.81 -7.35 -21.36
CA THR A 17 -24.23 -6.28 -20.44
C THR A 17 -25.49 -6.58 -19.64
N VAL A 18 -25.26 -6.79 -18.35
CA VAL A 18 -26.27 -7.16 -17.36
C VAL A 18 -26.96 -5.96 -16.72
N ALA A 19 -26.31 -4.79 -16.59
CA ALA A 19 -26.95 -3.58 -16.07
C ALA A 19 -26.26 -2.31 -16.58
N THR A 20 -27.05 -1.29 -16.93
CA THR A 20 -26.56 0.02 -17.38
C THR A 20 -27.27 1.14 -16.63
N PHE A 21 -26.50 2.04 -16.03
CA PHE A 21 -26.99 3.31 -15.48
C PHE A 21 -26.54 4.43 -16.44
N THR A 22 -27.48 5.05 -17.15
CA THR A 22 -27.16 6.03 -18.21
C THR A 22 -28.12 7.22 -18.22
N ARG A 23 -27.65 8.35 -18.74
CA ARG A 23 -28.48 9.49 -19.15
C ARG A 23 -27.97 10.12 -20.44
N SER A 24 -28.87 10.76 -21.19
CA SER A 24 -28.54 11.39 -22.47
C SER A 24 -27.77 12.72 -22.36
N SER A 25 -27.72 13.33 -21.18
CA SER A 25 -26.91 14.52 -20.91
C SER A 25 -26.59 14.67 -19.42
N GLY A 26 -25.32 14.97 -19.08
CA GLY A 26 -24.72 15.17 -17.75
C GLY A 26 -24.28 13.88 -16.99
N ASP A 27 -23.87 14.01 -15.73
CA ASP A 27 -23.45 13.00 -14.72
C ASP A 27 -24.49 11.94 -14.28
N VAL A 28 -24.12 10.67 -14.26
CA VAL A 28 -24.90 9.58 -13.64
C VAL A 28 -24.30 9.22 -12.28
N SER A 29 -25.13 8.92 -11.28
CA SER A 29 -24.66 8.37 -9.99
C SER A 29 -25.45 7.12 -9.60
N ALA A 30 -24.76 6.21 -8.93
CA ALA A 30 -25.37 5.11 -8.18
C ALA A 30 -25.01 5.31 -6.71
N LEU A 31 -26.02 5.48 -5.86
CA LEU A 31 -25.83 5.65 -4.42
C LEU A 31 -25.98 4.28 -3.74
N LEU A 32 -24.93 3.87 -3.04
CA LEU A 32 -24.99 2.80 -2.07
C LEU A 32 -24.92 3.45 -0.69
N GLN A 33 -25.89 3.16 0.18
CA GLN A 33 -25.96 3.74 1.53
C GLN A 33 -26.56 2.74 2.50
N SER A 34 -26.07 2.78 3.74
CA SER A 34 -26.59 2.05 4.90
C SER A 34 -26.76 3.04 6.06
N GLY A 35 -27.37 2.60 7.16
CA GLY A 35 -27.46 3.42 8.38
C GLY A 35 -26.09 3.65 9.02
N SER A 36 -26.00 4.58 9.97
CA SER A 36 -24.76 4.90 10.70
C SER A 36 -24.06 3.65 11.26
N GLY A 37 -22.74 3.54 11.07
CA GLY A 37 -21.94 2.43 11.58
C GLY A 37 -22.18 1.08 10.90
N ASN A 38 -22.69 1.06 9.67
CA ASN A 38 -22.80 -0.16 8.87
C ASN A 38 -21.92 -0.05 7.64
N GLU A 39 -21.47 -1.19 7.11
CA GLU A 39 -20.65 -1.23 5.90
C GLU A 39 -21.50 -1.04 4.64
N VAL A 40 -20.87 -0.47 3.61
CA VAL A 40 -21.44 -0.38 2.28
C VAL A 40 -20.37 -0.70 1.28
N TYR A 41 -20.52 -1.80 0.54
CA TYR A 41 -19.49 -2.21 -0.40
C TYR A 41 -20.05 -3.00 -1.57
N LEU A 42 -19.26 -2.99 -2.65
CA LEU A 42 -19.40 -3.91 -3.76
C LEU A 42 -18.57 -5.16 -3.47
N ARG A 43 -19.15 -6.33 -3.76
CA ARG A 43 -18.49 -7.63 -3.61
C ARG A 43 -18.17 -8.21 -4.99
N PHE A 44 -16.95 -8.71 -5.15
CA PHE A 44 -16.47 -9.36 -6.37
C PHE A 44 -16.03 -10.79 -6.02
N LYS A 45 -16.69 -11.78 -6.61
CA LYS A 45 -16.58 -13.19 -6.24
C LYS A 45 -16.56 -14.08 -7.49
N ASN A 46 -15.84 -15.19 -7.43
CA ASN A 46 -15.91 -16.27 -8.42
C ASN A 46 -15.81 -17.65 -7.72
N SER A 47 -15.76 -18.75 -8.48
CA SER A 47 -15.62 -20.10 -7.91
C SER A 47 -14.28 -20.34 -7.20
N GLU A 48 -13.23 -19.60 -7.55
CA GLU A 48 -11.89 -19.72 -6.97
C GLU A 48 -11.77 -19.01 -5.63
N THR A 49 -12.53 -17.93 -5.41
CA THR A 49 -12.48 -17.21 -4.13
C THR A 49 -13.17 -17.98 -2.99
N GLY A 50 -13.95 -19.01 -3.27
CA GLY A 50 -14.54 -19.90 -2.26
C GLY A 50 -15.47 -19.15 -1.29
N ASN A 51 -15.14 -19.15 0.01
CA ASN A 51 -15.89 -18.42 1.04
C ASN A 51 -15.45 -16.95 1.18
N ASN A 52 -14.48 -16.52 0.37
CA ASN A 52 -13.96 -15.17 0.38
C ASN A 52 -14.44 -14.39 -0.84
N SER A 53 -14.30 -13.07 -0.75
CA SER A 53 -14.54 -12.14 -1.83
C SER A 53 -13.55 -10.98 -1.80
N TRP A 54 -13.34 -10.37 -2.96
CA TRP A 54 -12.81 -9.02 -3.03
C TRP A 54 -13.93 -8.04 -2.73
N MET A 55 -13.61 -6.98 -1.98
CA MET A 55 -14.59 -5.99 -1.54
C MET A 55 -14.03 -4.59 -1.75
N ALA A 56 -14.86 -3.68 -2.25
CA ALA A 56 -14.54 -2.25 -2.38
C ALA A 56 -15.69 -1.41 -1.87
N GLY A 57 -15.46 -0.59 -0.85
CA GLY A 57 -16.52 0.19 -0.19
C GLY A 57 -16.09 0.81 1.13
N MET A 58 -17.05 1.27 1.92
CA MET A 58 -16.84 1.81 3.26
C MET A 58 -17.05 0.74 4.32
N ASP A 59 -16.15 0.71 5.29
CA ASP A 59 -16.25 -0.09 6.51
C ASP A 59 -16.98 0.69 7.63
N ASP A 60 -17.25 0.05 8.76
CA ASP A 60 -17.88 0.62 9.96
C ASP A 60 -17.10 1.80 10.59
N ASP A 61 -15.85 1.98 10.17
CA ASP A 61 -14.94 3.07 10.54
C ASP A 61 -14.90 4.23 9.53
N GLU A 62 -15.85 4.24 8.58
CA GLU A 62 -16.03 5.24 7.52
C GLU A 62 -14.80 5.43 6.61
N GLN A 63 -13.89 4.46 6.56
CA GLN A 63 -12.78 4.46 5.61
C GLN A 63 -13.21 3.76 4.32
N PHE A 64 -12.82 4.32 3.18
CA PHE A 64 -12.94 3.59 1.91
C PHE A 64 -11.84 2.54 1.84
N LYS A 65 -12.19 1.27 1.65
CA LYS A 65 -11.29 0.12 1.68
C LYS A 65 -11.38 -0.72 0.41
N ILE A 66 -10.24 -1.28 0.03
CA ILE A 66 -10.14 -2.46 -0.82
C ILE A 66 -9.66 -3.61 0.07
N ALA A 67 -10.45 -4.66 0.18
CA ALA A 67 -10.20 -5.79 1.06
C ALA A 67 -10.37 -7.14 0.35
N TYR A 68 -9.74 -8.18 0.91
CA TYR A 68 -9.96 -9.57 0.51
C TYR A 68 -9.98 -10.46 1.74
N GLY A 69 -11.11 -11.14 1.95
CA GLY A 69 -11.42 -11.85 3.18
C GLY A 69 -12.78 -12.54 3.10
N ALA A 70 -13.29 -12.97 4.26
CA ALA A 70 -14.53 -13.74 4.34
C ALA A 70 -15.73 -12.92 3.82
N ASP A 71 -16.68 -13.60 3.18
CA ASP A 71 -17.91 -12.96 2.73
C ASP A 71 -18.69 -12.33 3.90
N GLY A 72 -19.21 -11.13 3.69
CA GLY A 72 -20.19 -10.51 4.62
C GLY A 72 -19.70 -9.24 5.29
N GLU A 73 -18.40 -9.04 5.39
CA GLU A 73 -17.83 -7.98 6.23
C GLU A 73 -16.49 -7.53 5.65
N ILE A 74 -16.21 -6.21 5.66
CA ILE A 74 -14.86 -5.73 5.43
C ILE A 74 -14.19 -5.66 6.80
N ARG A 75 -13.24 -6.54 7.10
CA ARG A 75 -12.51 -6.43 8.37
C ARG A 75 -11.23 -5.63 8.23
N GLY A 76 -10.85 -4.94 9.30
CA GLY A 76 -9.56 -4.25 9.37
C GLY A 76 -8.37 -5.16 9.03
N ALA A 77 -8.38 -6.43 9.44
CA ALA A 77 -7.31 -7.40 9.14
C ALA A 77 -7.26 -7.82 7.65
N GLU A 78 -8.35 -7.63 6.90
CA GLU A 78 -8.50 -8.06 5.52
C GLU A 78 -8.20 -6.91 4.53
N THR A 79 -8.13 -5.67 5.04
CA THR A 79 -7.74 -4.45 4.32
C THR A 79 -6.42 -4.62 3.57
N LYS A 80 -6.44 -4.39 2.25
CA LYS A 80 -5.23 -4.32 1.41
C LYS A 80 -4.81 -2.87 1.20
N LEU A 81 -5.80 -2.00 0.96
CA LEU A 81 -5.64 -0.56 0.80
C LEU A 81 -6.81 0.15 1.50
N TYR A 82 -6.56 1.29 2.12
CA TYR A 82 -7.64 2.19 2.55
C TYR A 82 -7.32 3.65 2.30
N VAL A 83 -8.39 4.46 2.25
CA VAL A 83 -8.37 5.92 2.27
C VAL A 83 -9.26 6.41 3.41
N ALA A 84 -8.67 7.09 4.39
CA ALA A 84 -9.43 7.74 5.46
C ALA A 84 -10.16 8.98 4.95
N GLN A 85 -11.22 9.40 5.66
CA GLN A 85 -11.89 10.69 5.45
C GLN A 85 -10.92 11.88 5.53
N SER A 86 -9.82 11.75 6.28
CA SER A 86 -8.76 12.75 6.34
C SER A 86 -7.84 12.79 5.11
N GLY A 87 -8.11 11.98 4.08
CA GLY A 87 -7.30 11.85 2.86
C GLY A 87 -6.01 11.03 3.00
N LYS A 88 -5.79 10.35 4.14
CA LYS A 88 -4.60 9.51 4.33
C LYS A 88 -4.82 8.14 3.70
N VAL A 89 -3.79 7.62 3.05
CA VAL A 89 -3.79 6.33 2.36
C VAL A 89 -2.92 5.32 3.10
N GLY A 90 -3.44 4.13 3.33
CA GLY A 90 -2.68 3.01 3.90
C GLY A 90 -2.63 1.82 2.95
N ILE A 91 -1.46 1.19 2.86
CA ILE A 91 -1.26 -0.09 2.17
C ILE A 91 -0.78 -1.12 3.19
N GLY A 92 -1.53 -2.22 3.34
CA GLY A 92 -1.26 -3.26 4.35
C GLY A 92 -1.44 -2.80 5.81
N THR A 93 -2.08 -1.65 6.04
CA THR A 93 -2.34 -1.06 7.36
C THR A 93 -3.74 -0.47 7.40
N THR A 94 -4.30 -0.30 8.58
CA THR A 94 -5.56 0.44 8.86
C THR A 94 -5.33 1.70 9.67
N ARG A 95 -4.06 2.01 9.98
CA ARG A 95 -3.66 3.19 10.75
C ARG A 95 -2.48 3.87 10.07
N THR A 96 -2.66 5.14 9.74
CA THR A 96 -1.69 5.98 9.03
C THR A 96 -1.29 7.17 9.88
N ARG A 97 0.01 7.35 10.10
CA ARG A 97 0.55 8.58 10.70
C ARG A 97 0.61 9.72 9.67
N ASN A 98 1.22 9.46 8.52
CA ASN A 98 1.47 10.42 7.44
C ASN A 98 0.43 10.25 6.30
N PRO A 99 0.44 11.12 5.26
CA PRO A 99 -0.49 11.02 4.13
C PRO A 99 -0.47 9.66 3.40
N LEU A 100 0.69 9.00 3.33
CA LEU A 100 0.82 7.62 2.85
C LEU A 100 1.56 6.79 3.91
N ALA A 101 1.02 5.63 4.26
CA ALA A 101 1.73 4.63 5.06
C ALA A 101 1.72 3.27 4.36
N ILE A 102 2.90 2.66 4.25
CA ILE A 102 3.09 1.31 3.74
C ILE A 102 3.56 0.48 4.92
N ARG A 103 2.84 -0.61 5.24
CA ARG A 103 3.28 -1.54 6.29
C ARG A 103 4.23 -2.56 5.71
N ALA A 104 5.44 -2.58 6.27
CA ALA A 104 6.46 -3.54 5.93
C ALA A 104 5.98 -5.00 6.03
N GLN A 105 6.48 -5.86 5.13
CA GLN A 105 6.15 -7.28 5.07
C GLN A 105 7.41 -8.16 5.11
N GLY A 106 7.27 -9.38 5.64
CA GLY A 106 8.37 -10.34 5.70
C GLY A 106 9.48 -9.99 6.71
N ILE A 107 10.51 -10.83 6.77
CA ILE A 107 11.60 -10.74 7.76
C ILE A 107 12.45 -9.48 7.57
N SER A 108 12.74 -9.11 6.32
CA SER A 108 13.54 -7.93 5.98
C SER A 108 12.76 -6.61 6.10
N GLU A 109 11.47 -6.66 6.39
CA GLU A 109 10.57 -5.52 6.41
C GLU A 109 10.53 -4.78 5.07
N GLU A 110 10.12 -5.50 4.03
CA GLU A 110 10.00 -5.04 2.64
C GLU A 110 8.90 -3.99 2.48
N LEU A 111 9.17 -2.90 1.74
CA LEU A 111 8.26 -1.76 1.57
C LEU A 111 7.82 -1.55 0.11
N ILE A 112 8.76 -1.29 -0.79
CA ILE A 112 8.49 -0.92 -2.19
C ILE A 112 9.45 -1.67 -3.11
N SER A 113 8.94 -2.20 -4.21
CA SER A 113 9.70 -2.85 -5.28
C SER A 113 9.65 -2.04 -6.59
N PHE A 114 10.76 -2.04 -7.32
CA PHE A 114 10.90 -1.47 -8.66
C PHE A 114 11.30 -2.59 -9.61
N GLU A 115 10.43 -2.86 -10.57
CA GLU A 115 10.52 -4.02 -11.45
C GLU A 115 10.87 -3.62 -12.89
N ASN A 116 11.48 -4.55 -13.63
CA ASN A 116 11.58 -4.43 -15.08
C ASN A 116 10.24 -4.82 -15.76
N PRO A 117 10.09 -4.65 -17.09
CA PRO A 117 8.84 -5.01 -17.77
C PRO A 117 8.46 -6.50 -17.73
N GLN A 118 9.34 -7.38 -17.23
CA GLN A 118 9.07 -8.80 -17.04
C GLN A 118 8.61 -9.13 -15.61
N GLY A 119 8.40 -8.12 -14.75
CA GLY A 119 7.99 -8.31 -13.35
C GLY A 119 9.13 -8.77 -12.43
N THR A 120 10.39 -8.68 -12.89
CA THR A 120 11.54 -9.00 -12.03
C THR A 120 11.93 -7.76 -11.25
N THR A 121 11.89 -7.84 -9.92
CA THR A 121 12.41 -6.78 -9.05
C THR A 121 13.89 -6.54 -9.32
N LYS A 122 14.24 -5.30 -9.68
CA LYS A 122 15.62 -4.84 -9.88
C LYS A 122 16.11 -4.01 -8.72
N TRP A 123 15.22 -3.25 -8.10
CA TRP A 123 15.52 -2.48 -6.90
C TRP A 123 14.38 -2.62 -5.91
N HIS A 124 14.68 -2.53 -4.62
CA HIS A 124 13.65 -2.43 -3.58
C HIS A 124 14.13 -1.60 -2.40
N ILE A 125 13.17 -1.23 -1.56
CA ILE A 125 13.40 -0.56 -0.29
C ILE A 125 12.87 -1.45 0.83
N ASN A 126 13.71 -1.70 1.83
CA ASN A 126 13.35 -2.39 3.07
C ASN A 126 13.94 -1.67 4.27
N GLN A 127 13.56 -2.07 5.49
CA GLN A 127 13.95 -1.36 6.71
C GLN A 127 14.57 -2.22 7.83
N ASN A 128 14.73 -3.52 7.60
CA ASN A 128 15.31 -4.44 8.57
C ASN A 128 16.08 -5.60 7.91
N PHE A 129 16.87 -5.30 6.89
CA PHE A 129 17.62 -6.33 6.17
C PHE A 129 18.60 -7.08 7.09
N ALA A 130 18.50 -8.40 7.10
CA ALA A 130 19.33 -9.29 7.93
C ALA A 130 19.39 -8.90 9.42
N GLY A 131 18.30 -8.35 9.97
CA GLY A 131 18.24 -7.91 11.37
C GLY A 131 19.03 -6.64 11.66
N ASN A 132 19.37 -5.84 10.65
CA ASN A 132 19.99 -4.53 10.79
C ASN A 132 18.95 -3.43 10.53
N PRO A 133 18.38 -2.81 11.58
CA PRO A 133 17.37 -1.77 11.40
C PRO A 133 17.95 -0.54 10.70
N GLY A 134 17.33 -0.12 9.60
CA GLY A 134 17.73 1.05 8.83
C GLY A 134 17.12 1.05 7.43
N LEU A 135 16.96 2.24 6.84
CA LEU A 135 16.40 2.40 5.51
C LEU A 135 17.44 1.96 4.46
N ASN A 136 17.10 0.94 3.69
CA ASN A 136 17.99 0.28 2.75
C ASN A 136 17.49 0.43 1.32
N PHE A 137 18.35 0.90 0.43
CA PHE A 137 18.14 0.86 -1.02
C PHE A 137 18.94 -0.31 -1.57
N VAL A 138 18.24 -1.25 -2.19
CA VAL A 138 18.80 -2.55 -2.61
C VAL A 138 18.75 -2.68 -4.11
N GLU A 139 19.80 -3.22 -4.70
CA GLU A 139 19.77 -3.76 -6.06
C GLU A 139 19.49 -5.26 -5.98
N SER A 140 18.23 -5.64 -6.21
CA SER A 140 17.73 -7.00 -6.05
C SER A 140 18.53 -8.01 -6.87
N GLY A 141 19.00 -9.06 -6.20
CA GLY A 141 19.82 -10.11 -6.83
C GLY A 141 21.27 -9.70 -7.13
N VAL A 142 21.69 -8.49 -6.74
CA VAL A 142 23.06 -8.00 -6.93
C VAL A 142 23.71 -7.64 -5.59
N ALA A 143 23.17 -6.66 -4.86
CA ALA A 143 23.72 -6.22 -3.59
C ALA A 143 22.73 -5.40 -2.75
N ASP A 144 22.78 -5.64 -1.45
CA ASP A 144 22.16 -4.80 -0.41
C ASP A 144 23.05 -3.62 -0.01
N GLY A 145 22.45 -2.60 0.60
CA GLY A 145 23.18 -1.45 1.12
C GLY A 145 23.81 -0.59 0.03
N ARG A 146 23.21 -0.52 -1.17
CA ARG A 146 23.63 0.44 -2.22
C ARG A 146 23.61 1.86 -1.65
N LEU A 147 22.57 2.15 -0.86
CA LEU A 147 22.54 3.21 0.13
C LEU A 147 21.84 2.66 1.38
N PHE A 148 22.49 2.71 2.54
CA PHE A 148 21.91 2.28 3.80
C PHE A 148 22.01 3.38 4.85
N ILE A 149 20.87 3.75 5.43
CA ILE A 149 20.77 4.71 6.53
C ILE A 149 20.40 3.91 7.78
N LYS A 150 21.40 3.61 8.60
CA LYS A 150 21.18 2.87 9.85
C LYS A 150 20.26 3.66 10.78
N ALA A 151 19.43 2.97 11.55
CA ALA A 151 18.79 3.57 12.71
C ALA A 151 19.84 4.28 13.59
N GLY A 152 19.61 5.57 13.89
CA GLY A 152 20.59 6.44 14.55
C GLY A 152 21.37 7.37 13.62
N GLY A 153 21.23 7.25 12.30
CA GLY A 153 21.63 8.29 11.33
C GLY A 153 22.90 8.02 10.53
N ASN A 154 23.57 6.88 10.73
CA ASN A 154 24.80 6.57 10.03
C ASN A 154 24.53 6.08 8.60
N VAL A 155 25.11 6.78 7.62
CA VAL A 155 24.95 6.46 6.19
C VAL A 155 26.11 5.59 5.70
N SER A 156 25.80 4.56 4.93
CA SER A 156 26.76 3.66 4.28
C SER A 156 26.44 3.49 2.79
N ILE A 157 27.45 3.29 1.96
CA ILE A 157 27.33 3.10 0.50
C ILE A 157 28.07 1.81 0.13
N GLY A 158 27.37 0.89 -0.53
CA GLY A 158 27.89 -0.42 -0.93
C GLY A 158 28.02 -1.44 0.22
N THR A 159 27.44 -1.16 1.38
CA THR A 159 27.46 -2.04 2.56
C THR A 159 26.35 -1.67 3.54
N ILE A 160 25.84 -2.68 4.26
CA ILE A 160 24.93 -2.51 5.41
C ILE A 160 25.69 -2.38 6.73
N ILE A 161 27.00 -2.71 6.73
CA ILE A 161 27.86 -2.61 7.90
C ILE A 161 28.48 -1.23 7.93
N HIS A 162 28.24 -0.51 9.01
CA HIS A 162 28.88 0.76 9.24
C HIS A 162 30.30 0.57 9.81
N LEU A 163 31.33 0.93 9.05
CA LEU A 163 32.68 1.06 9.59
C LEU A 163 32.75 2.34 10.42
N ARG A 164 33.17 2.22 11.69
CA ARG A 164 33.39 3.35 12.62
C ARG A 164 34.62 4.19 12.27
N THR A 165 35.04 4.23 11.00
CA THR A 165 36.14 5.05 10.55
C THR A 165 35.56 6.25 9.83
N THR A 166 35.64 7.41 10.46
CA THR A 166 35.39 8.70 9.81
C THR A 166 36.43 8.91 8.72
N THR A 167 36.18 8.37 7.53
CA THR A 167 36.95 8.77 6.35
C THR A 167 36.47 10.18 6.02
N LYS A 168 37.24 11.19 6.44
CA LYS A 168 37.00 12.58 6.03
C LYS A 168 36.88 12.60 4.50
N LEU A 169 35.75 13.03 3.96
CA LEU A 169 35.68 13.45 2.56
C LEU A 169 36.44 14.79 2.48
N SER A 170 37.75 14.70 2.28
CA SER A 170 38.58 15.86 1.97
C SER A 170 38.58 16.07 0.46
N ASP A 171 38.32 17.31 0.02
CA ASP A 171 38.70 17.70 -1.34
C ASP A 171 40.22 17.52 -1.49
N ARG A 172 40.62 16.75 -2.50
CA ARG A 172 42.02 16.46 -2.83
C ARG A 172 42.80 17.74 -3.17
N LYS A 173 42.13 18.84 -3.53
CA LYS A 173 42.76 20.12 -3.87
C LYS A 173 42.81 21.16 -2.75
N SER A 174 41.86 21.18 -1.82
CA SER A 174 41.73 22.29 -0.86
C SER A 174 42.31 22.03 0.54
N ARG A 175 42.51 20.77 0.97
CA ARG A 175 42.82 20.41 2.39
C ARG A 175 41.84 20.99 3.44
N ARG A 176 40.78 21.68 3.02
CA ARG A 176 39.71 22.16 3.90
C ARG A 176 38.70 21.03 4.10
N PRO A 177 38.27 20.73 5.35
CA PRO A 177 37.16 19.83 5.56
C PRO A 177 35.91 20.46 4.92
N LEU A 178 35.29 19.77 3.97
CA LEU A 178 34.08 20.28 3.31
C LEU A 178 32.83 20.09 4.19
N ILE A 179 32.87 19.18 5.17
CA ILE A 179 31.77 18.90 6.09
C ILE A 179 32.36 18.56 7.47
N THR A 180 31.97 19.32 8.50
CA THR A 180 32.16 18.95 9.91
C THR A 180 30.89 18.23 10.35
N PHE A 181 30.97 16.93 10.67
CA PHE A 181 29.89 16.28 11.40
C PHE A 181 30.06 16.62 12.88
N ALA A 182 29.17 17.46 13.41
CA ALA A 182 29.07 17.66 14.84
C ALA A 182 28.51 16.37 15.48
N LEU A 183 29.17 15.93 16.56
CA LEU A 183 28.68 14.87 17.44
C LEU A 183 27.51 15.39 18.29
#